data_AF-A0A7J7EVT2-F1
#
_entry.id   AF-A0A7J7EVT2-F1
#
_cell.length_a   1.000
_cell.length_b   1.000
_cell.length_c   1.000
_cell.angle_alpha   90.00
_cell.angle_beta   90.00
_cell.angle_gamma   90.00
#
_symmetry.space_group_name_H-M   'P 1'
#
loop_
_entity.id
_entity.type
_entity.pdbx_description
1 polymer ?
#
loop_
_entity_poly.entity_id
_entity_poly.type
_entity_poly.pdbx_seq_one_letter_code
_entity_poly.pdbx_strand_id
1 'polypeptide(L)'
;VHSVQFTEFSEVENQDDYYSIGAGYIYTQDPQGVHIMYDEALSDLRDLETELLLVASHYIEKEKGHKEGNESSTGRDWVWAHAGVDRFAVLYDMWTWEAALLENKRQLLDSYFEAYQHVLDPEERFALAQVITDIMHRCPRFDLSHSYFIKAYQDECTCLRLHLQLVRGILNQHIERQREYVQRLWQESPPDDSNKFGLPLNIICKQLISINNSCPALKNIYLLEFHPSLGLASLIPRALEHLLQEARHTCRPTTASGLALVERRVLRLALDVWLTPAKPESWYSAQLQKDVGSLMGLFSAKVMGDPFLVGQTGLLALRSAVDEGHMQGQDSHGLLLETFSKLLELLTLCHRLIQMSLESVHLAGLYKELACEMGFEEFHLYLRPVHFEFASHKDKVDHPPPVFITSLLEDSDRVDRYSPTALGLAISEVDDNQVGKFSFYTKEAILKLLFHSGVENMQVTLACQAAQKNALMVAVQQASFYHTPRGGCPADVKEISSDLRNRGGMSPTRRRDSRIVNGIDSLLVAPTPKVPDTLTHPSERFQATKRAPEAFVSIQLEKVWLRDMMLNAFLLRKQTMADRMKSP
;
A
#
# COMPACT_ATOMS: atom_id res chain seq x y z
N VAL A 1 22.69 27.89 21.56
CA VAL A 1 23.61 27.57 22.68
C VAL A 1 24.68 26.66 22.10
N HIS A 2 25.97 26.88 22.40
CA HIS A 2 27.00 25.93 22.00
C HIS A 2 26.94 24.72 22.94
N SER A 3 27.03 23.49 22.42
CA SER A 3 26.99 22.25 23.21
C SER A 3 28.04 22.22 24.34
N VAL A 4 29.17 22.89 24.11
CA VAL A 4 30.29 23.13 25.04
C VAL A 4 29.91 23.92 26.32
N GLN A 5 28.63 24.24 26.54
CA GLN A 5 28.13 24.81 27.80
C GLN A 5 27.33 23.81 28.66
N PHE A 6 27.25 22.54 28.26
CA PHE A 6 26.68 21.46 29.09
C PHE A 6 27.76 20.68 29.86
N THR A 7 29.04 20.98 29.63
CA THR A 7 30.23 20.19 30.03
C THR A 7 30.89 20.67 31.33
N GLU A 8 30.13 21.26 32.27
CA GLU A 8 30.63 21.66 33.60
C GLU A 8 30.00 20.85 34.77
N PHE A 9 29.37 19.71 34.47
CA PHE A 9 28.93 18.76 35.50
C PHE A 9 30.04 17.74 35.82
N SER A 10 30.87 18.05 36.82
CA SER A 10 32.05 17.26 37.22
C SER A 10 31.78 15.86 37.82
N GLU A 11 30.52 15.39 37.75
CA GLU A 11 30.08 14.08 38.26
C GLU A 11 29.72 13.11 37.12
N VAL A 12 29.78 13.54 35.85
CA VAL A 12 29.49 12.71 34.67
C VAL A 12 30.61 12.87 33.65
N GLU A 13 31.46 11.84 33.53
CA GLU A 13 32.38 11.71 32.39
C GLU A 13 31.57 11.41 31.13
N ASN A 14 31.50 12.36 30.20
CA ASN A 14 31.00 12.07 28.86
C ASN A 14 32.01 11.18 28.12
N GLN A 15 31.51 10.10 27.50
CA GLN A 15 32.31 9.21 26.64
C GLN A 15 31.87 9.28 25.17
N ASP A 16 30.84 10.06 24.84
CA ASP A 16 30.35 10.24 23.46
C ASP A 16 31.21 11.25 22.69
N ASP A 17 31.65 10.87 21.49
CA ASP A 17 32.34 11.75 20.55
C ASP A 17 31.42 12.89 20.04
N TYR A 18 32.01 14.07 19.82
CA TYR A 18 31.29 15.26 19.35
C TYR A 18 31.39 15.44 17.83
N TYR A 19 30.24 15.66 17.18
CA TYR A 19 30.15 15.89 15.74
C TYR A 19 29.76 17.34 15.42
N SER A 20 30.63 18.05 14.70
CA SER A 20 30.39 19.42 14.23
C SER A 20 30.57 19.52 12.70
N ILE A 21 29.99 20.56 12.08
CA ILE A 21 30.11 20.78 10.63
C ILE A 21 30.63 22.19 10.35
N GLY A 22 31.66 22.27 9.50
CA GLY A 22 32.28 23.52 9.07
C GLY A 22 32.59 23.48 7.57
N ALA A 23 32.21 24.52 6.83
CA ALA A 23 32.44 24.64 5.38
C ALA A 23 31.97 23.43 4.51
N GLY A 24 31.04 22.60 5.02
CA GLY A 24 30.54 21.40 4.35
C GLY A 24 31.21 20.08 4.79
N TYR A 25 32.25 20.15 5.62
CA TYR A 25 32.94 18.98 6.17
C TYR A 25 32.40 18.63 7.56
N ILE A 26 32.35 17.33 7.87
CA ILE A 26 32.08 16.81 9.21
C ILE A 26 33.41 16.71 9.97
N TYR A 27 33.43 17.21 11.19
CA TYR A 27 34.56 17.10 12.12
C TYR A 27 34.10 16.34 13.36
N THR A 28 34.65 15.15 13.56
CA THR A 28 34.57 14.42 14.83
C THR A 28 35.60 14.99 15.80
N GLN A 29 35.26 15.05 17.09
CA GLN A 29 36.16 15.35 18.19
C GLN A 29 35.95 14.32 19.31
N ASP A 30 37.05 13.90 19.95
CA ASP A 30 36.97 13.07 21.16
C ASP A 30 36.33 13.85 22.34
N PRO A 31 36.01 13.20 23.48
CA PRO A 31 35.50 13.88 24.67
C PRO A 31 36.44 14.97 25.24
N GLN A 32 37.71 14.99 24.82
CA GLN A 32 38.72 15.98 25.20
C GLN A 32 38.79 17.17 24.19
N GLY A 33 38.01 17.13 23.11
CA GLY A 33 37.93 18.17 22.08
C GLY A 33 38.98 18.06 20.95
N VAL A 34 39.78 16.99 20.92
CA VAL A 34 40.79 16.75 19.88
C VAL A 34 40.12 16.16 18.64
N HIS A 35 40.48 16.67 17.45
CA HIS A 35 39.95 16.11 16.20
C HIS A 35 40.49 14.70 15.94
N ILE A 36 39.58 13.76 15.72
CA ILE A 36 39.87 12.34 15.48
C ILE A 36 39.28 11.87 14.12
N MET A 37 39.81 10.75 13.64
CA MET A 37 39.27 9.98 12.52
C MET A 37 39.32 8.50 12.93
N TYR A 38 38.25 7.74 12.69
CA TYR A 38 38.21 6.33 13.06
C TYR A 38 39.08 5.48 12.13
N ASP A 39 39.85 4.54 12.69
CA ASP A 39 40.70 3.62 11.92
C ASP A 39 39.91 2.80 10.90
N GLU A 40 38.67 2.42 11.24
CA GLU A 40 37.77 1.67 10.34
C GLU A 40 37.37 2.50 9.11
N ALA A 41 37.05 3.79 9.29
CA ALA A 41 36.75 4.70 8.18
C ALA A 41 37.99 4.94 7.28
N LEU A 42 39.19 4.84 7.84
CA LEU A 42 40.44 4.81 7.08
C LEU A 42 40.69 3.45 6.41
N SER A 43 40.09 2.36 6.85
CA SER A 43 40.11 1.06 6.15
C SER A 43 39.11 1.06 4.99
N ASP A 44 37.84 1.40 5.26
CA ASP A 44 36.77 1.53 4.27
C ASP A 44 37.21 2.36 3.06
N LEU A 45 37.90 3.48 3.30
CA LEU A 45 38.41 4.35 2.23
C LEU A 45 39.46 3.66 1.34
N ARG A 46 40.35 2.83 1.91
CA ARG A 46 41.40 2.12 1.15
C ARG A 46 40.83 0.95 0.35
N ASP A 47 39.83 0.27 0.89
CA ASP A 47 39.13 -0.80 0.19
C ASP A 47 38.27 -0.22 -0.95
N LEU A 48 37.56 0.90 -0.69
CA LEU A 48 36.87 1.68 -1.72
C LEU A 48 37.81 2.19 -2.82
N GLU A 49 38.96 2.80 -2.48
CA GLU A 49 39.98 3.21 -3.45
C GLU A 49 40.40 2.05 -4.37
N THR A 50 40.53 0.86 -3.80
CA THR A 50 40.88 -0.36 -4.54
C THR A 50 39.76 -0.78 -5.51
N GLU A 51 38.50 -0.78 -5.07
CA GLU A 51 37.35 -1.07 -5.95
C GLU A 51 37.21 -0.03 -7.08
N LEU A 52 37.27 1.26 -6.75
CA LEU A 52 37.15 2.35 -7.73
C LEU A 52 38.26 2.28 -8.81
N LEU A 53 39.49 1.93 -8.43
CA LEU A 53 40.60 1.72 -9.37
C LEU A 53 40.40 0.51 -10.29
N LEU A 54 39.79 -0.58 -9.80
CA LEU A 54 39.43 -1.74 -10.63
C LEU A 54 38.35 -1.38 -11.65
N VAL A 55 37.29 -0.68 -11.23
CA VAL A 55 36.22 -0.22 -12.13
C VAL A 55 36.77 0.75 -13.18
N ALA A 56 37.55 1.76 -12.76
CA ALA A 56 38.19 2.71 -13.66
C ALA A 56 39.06 2.00 -14.72
N SER A 57 39.89 1.05 -14.29
CA SER A 57 40.76 0.27 -15.18
C SER A 57 39.95 -0.52 -16.22
N HIS A 58 38.87 -1.18 -15.82
CA HIS A 58 38.00 -1.95 -16.73
C HIS A 58 37.43 -1.07 -17.86
N TYR A 59 36.85 0.09 -17.54
CA TYR A 59 36.26 0.96 -18.55
C TYR A 59 37.32 1.63 -19.43
N ILE A 60 38.48 2.00 -18.86
CA ILE A 60 39.65 2.48 -19.62
C ILE A 60 40.14 1.41 -20.62
N GLU A 61 40.08 0.12 -20.29
CA GLU A 61 40.47 -0.96 -21.20
C GLU A 61 39.41 -1.30 -22.25
N LYS A 62 38.14 -1.31 -21.86
CA LYS A 62 37.01 -1.52 -22.77
C LYS A 62 37.01 -0.51 -23.93
N GLU A 63 37.35 0.76 -23.66
CA GLU A 63 37.42 1.78 -24.71
C GLU A 63 38.62 1.60 -25.66
N LYS A 64 39.75 1.06 -25.19
CA LYS A 64 40.91 0.72 -26.07
C LYS A 64 40.53 -0.37 -27.07
N GLY A 65 39.92 -1.46 -26.58
CA GLY A 65 39.54 -2.62 -27.41
C GLY A 65 38.54 -2.29 -28.52
N HIS A 66 37.71 -1.24 -28.35
CA HIS A 66 36.83 -0.74 -29.40
C HIS A 66 37.54 0.12 -30.46
N LYS A 67 38.71 0.72 -30.15
CA LYS A 67 39.46 1.59 -31.07
C LYS A 67 40.46 0.82 -31.95
N GLU A 68 41.10 -0.21 -31.40
CA GLU A 68 42.06 -1.06 -32.14
C GLU A 68 41.40 -1.89 -33.27
N GLY A 69 40.07 -2.08 -33.24
CA GLY A 69 39.34 -2.82 -34.26
C GLY A 69 39.09 -2.10 -35.60
N ASN A 70 39.47 -0.82 -35.74
CA ASN A 70 39.00 0.02 -36.84
C ASN A 70 40.10 0.62 -37.75
N GLU A 71 41.38 0.57 -37.38
CA GLU A 71 42.50 0.99 -38.24
C GLU A 71 43.67 0.00 -38.18
N SER A 72 44.08 -0.51 -39.35
CA SER A 72 45.22 -1.41 -39.49
C SER A 72 46.45 -0.67 -40.02
N SER A 73 47.56 -0.66 -39.27
CA SER A 73 48.91 -0.91 -39.83
C SER A 73 50.06 -0.82 -38.81
N THR A 74 50.99 -1.77 -38.91
CA THR A 74 52.43 -1.71 -38.59
C THR A 74 52.90 -0.83 -37.41
N GLY A 75 53.11 -1.51 -36.28
CA GLY A 75 53.65 -0.97 -35.04
C GLY A 75 54.99 -0.22 -35.06
N ARG A 76 55.18 0.53 -33.98
CA ARG A 76 56.47 0.70 -33.31
C ARG A 76 56.28 0.98 -31.82
N ASP A 77 57.27 0.56 -31.03
CA ASP A 77 57.69 1.02 -29.70
C ASP A 77 56.66 1.21 -28.57
N TRP A 78 56.86 0.44 -27.49
CA TRP A 78 56.11 0.50 -26.23
C TRP A 78 56.45 1.78 -25.42
N VAL A 79 55.89 2.94 -25.80
CA VAL A 79 56.24 4.23 -25.17
C VAL A 79 55.03 4.99 -24.62
N TRP A 80 54.49 4.48 -23.50
CA TRP A 80 53.88 5.20 -22.35
C TRP A 80 52.77 6.26 -22.52
N ALA A 81 52.45 6.73 -23.73
CA ALA A 81 51.48 7.80 -24.00
C ALA A 81 50.22 7.25 -24.69
N HIS A 82 49.36 6.56 -23.94
CA HIS A 82 48.13 5.94 -24.44
C HIS A 82 47.03 6.98 -24.70
N ALA A 83 47.18 7.77 -25.77
CA ALA A 83 46.44 9.01 -26.06
C ALA A 83 44.92 8.87 -26.36
N GLY A 84 44.31 7.72 -26.10
CA GLY A 84 42.93 7.43 -26.47
C GLY A 84 41.87 7.76 -25.42
N VAL A 85 42.23 7.89 -24.14
CA VAL A 85 41.29 8.05 -23.00
C VAL A 85 41.90 8.98 -21.95
N ASP A 86 41.16 10.00 -21.50
CA ASP A 86 41.60 10.87 -20.41
C ASP A 86 41.40 10.18 -19.05
N ARG A 87 42.51 9.74 -18.46
CA ARG A 87 42.54 9.05 -17.16
C ARG A 87 42.22 9.97 -15.98
N PHE A 88 42.51 11.28 -16.10
CA PHE A 88 42.19 12.24 -15.06
C PHE A 88 40.69 12.54 -15.06
N ALA A 89 40.07 12.65 -16.23
CA ALA A 89 38.61 12.73 -16.35
C ALA A 89 37.92 11.50 -15.75
N VAL A 90 38.40 10.27 -16.04
CA VAL A 90 37.84 9.04 -15.46
C VAL A 90 37.93 9.01 -13.94
N LEU A 91 39.08 9.38 -13.35
CA LEU A 91 39.24 9.44 -11.89
C LEU A 91 38.39 10.56 -11.25
N TYR A 92 38.28 11.71 -11.92
CA TYR A 92 37.45 12.83 -11.47
C TYR A 92 35.96 12.48 -11.48
N ASP A 93 35.48 11.83 -12.55
CA ASP A 93 34.11 11.30 -12.64
C ASP A 93 33.84 10.32 -11.50
N MET A 94 34.75 9.37 -11.27
CA MET A 94 34.60 8.34 -10.25
C MET A 94 34.40 8.94 -8.85
N TRP A 95 35.32 9.82 -8.41
CA TRP A 95 35.21 10.50 -7.12
C TRP A 95 34.00 11.44 -7.03
N THR A 96 33.64 12.12 -8.12
CA THR A 96 32.47 13.01 -8.15
C THR A 96 31.18 12.23 -7.96
N TRP A 97 31.05 11.07 -8.60
CA TRP A 97 29.85 10.23 -8.47
C TRP A 97 29.80 9.40 -7.19
N GLU A 98 30.94 9.02 -6.62
CA GLU A 98 31.00 8.39 -5.30
C GLU A 98 30.65 9.38 -4.18
N ALA A 99 31.24 10.59 -4.19
CA ALA A 99 30.85 11.65 -3.25
C ALA A 99 29.35 12.00 -3.36
N ALA A 100 28.81 12.00 -4.58
CA ALA A 100 27.37 12.14 -4.79
C ALA A 100 26.57 10.95 -4.21
N LEU A 101 27.03 9.71 -4.36
CA LEU A 101 26.37 8.54 -3.78
C LEU A 101 26.34 8.63 -2.25
N LEU A 102 27.47 8.93 -1.62
CA LEU A 102 27.60 9.07 -0.17
C LEU A 102 26.69 10.16 0.40
N GLU A 103 26.56 11.31 -0.26
CA GLU A 103 25.61 12.36 0.16
C GLU A 103 24.13 11.91 0.01
N ASN A 104 23.79 11.17 -1.06
CA ASN A 104 22.44 10.63 -1.23
C ASN A 104 22.14 9.47 -0.25
N LYS A 105 23.16 8.71 0.19
CA LYS A 105 23.07 7.73 1.29
C LYS A 105 22.86 8.46 2.61
N ARG A 106 23.69 9.44 2.94
CA ARG A 106 23.62 10.24 4.18
C ARG A 106 22.24 10.86 4.40
N GLN A 107 21.70 11.56 3.41
CA GLN A 107 20.38 12.20 3.53
C GLN A 107 19.23 11.23 3.87
N LEU A 108 19.34 9.96 3.44
CA LEU A 108 18.39 8.88 3.73
C LEU A 108 18.65 8.25 5.10
N LEU A 109 19.92 8.02 5.46
CA LEU A 109 20.34 7.57 6.78
C LEU A 109 19.87 8.56 7.86
N ASP A 110 20.05 9.87 7.65
CA ASP A 110 19.60 10.93 8.56
C ASP A 110 18.10 10.79 8.88
N SER A 111 17.24 10.51 7.88
CA SER A 111 15.79 10.34 8.07
C SER A 111 15.41 9.04 8.80
N TYR A 112 16.19 7.96 8.68
CA TYR A 112 15.98 6.73 9.46
C TYR A 112 16.59 6.81 10.86
N PHE A 113 17.66 7.60 11.04
CA PHE A 113 18.29 7.83 12.34
C PHE A 113 17.44 8.72 13.25
N GLU A 114 16.86 9.80 12.71
CA GLU A 114 15.87 10.61 13.44
C GLU A 114 14.64 9.78 13.84
N ALA A 115 14.20 8.83 12.99
CA ALA A 115 13.16 7.88 13.35
C ALA A 115 13.60 6.93 14.49
N TYR A 116 14.79 6.36 14.40
CA TYR A 116 15.40 5.47 15.40
C TYR A 116 15.49 6.11 16.79
N GLN A 117 15.81 7.41 16.87
CA GLN A 117 15.87 8.18 18.12
C GLN A 117 14.52 8.31 18.85
N HIS A 118 13.39 8.08 18.17
CA HIS A 118 12.05 8.09 18.76
C HIS A 118 11.54 6.71 19.21
N VAL A 119 12.27 5.62 18.93
CA VAL A 119 11.80 4.25 19.20
C VAL A 119 12.15 3.78 20.60
N LEU A 120 11.12 3.34 21.33
CA LEU A 120 11.24 2.76 22.67
C LEU A 120 11.25 1.22 22.67
N ASP A 121 10.71 0.59 21.62
CA ASP A 121 10.64 -0.86 21.49
C ASP A 121 11.96 -1.47 20.96
N PRO A 122 12.52 -2.52 21.59
CA PRO A 122 13.76 -3.14 21.13
C PRO A 122 13.70 -3.82 19.75
N GLU A 123 12.57 -4.41 19.36
CA GLU A 123 12.44 -5.12 18.08
C GLU A 123 12.30 -4.14 16.91
N GLU A 124 11.48 -3.10 17.05
CA GLU A 124 11.40 -1.99 16.08
C GLU A 124 12.74 -1.27 15.96
N ARG A 125 13.44 -1.04 17.08
CA ARG A 125 14.75 -0.37 17.11
C ARG A 125 15.83 -1.22 16.44
N PHE A 126 15.84 -2.54 16.63
CA PHE A 126 16.72 -3.45 15.91
C PHE A 126 16.38 -3.50 14.41
N ALA A 127 15.09 -3.52 14.05
CA ALA A 127 14.66 -3.50 12.66
C ALA A 127 15.08 -2.21 11.92
N LEU A 128 15.07 -1.05 12.59
CA LEU A 128 15.63 0.19 12.05
C LEU A 128 17.16 0.18 11.95
N ALA A 129 17.86 -0.40 12.93
CA ALA A 129 19.32 -0.55 12.87
C ALA A 129 19.74 -1.36 11.63
N GLN A 130 19.05 -2.48 11.35
CA GLN A 130 19.28 -3.26 10.13
C GLN A 130 19.10 -2.41 8.86
N VAL A 131 18.00 -1.65 8.76
CA VAL A 131 17.74 -0.76 7.60
C VAL A 131 18.83 0.29 7.41
N ILE A 132 19.33 0.86 8.51
CA ILE A 132 20.47 1.80 8.50
C ILE A 132 21.73 1.09 7.96
N THR A 133 22.06 -0.11 8.45
CA THR A 133 23.19 -0.92 7.96
C THR A 133 23.05 -1.31 6.49
N ASP A 134 21.86 -1.73 6.04
CA ASP A 134 21.58 -2.10 4.64
C ASP A 134 21.78 -0.92 3.68
N ILE A 135 21.43 0.30 4.12
CA ILE A 135 21.66 1.53 3.35
C ILE A 135 23.15 1.91 3.36
N MET A 136 23.86 1.74 4.49
CA MET A 136 25.31 1.96 4.58
C MET A 136 26.08 1.02 3.63
N HIS A 137 25.72 -0.27 3.58
CA HIS A 137 26.31 -1.28 2.71
C HIS A 137 25.89 -1.16 1.22
N ARG A 138 25.01 -0.22 0.85
CA ARG A 138 24.55 -0.08 -0.54
C ARG A 138 25.62 0.52 -1.46
N CYS A 139 26.05 -0.25 -2.47
CA CYS A 139 27.05 0.12 -3.47
C CYS A 139 26.46 0.20 -4.91
N PRO A 140 27.16 0.82 -5.89
CA PRO A 140 26.74 0.88 -7.28
C PRO A 140 26.57 -0.50 -7.93
N ARG A 141 25.41 -0.75 -8.54
CA ARG A 141 25.18 -1.97 -9.32
C ARG A 141 25.73 -1.80 -10.75
N PHE A 142 27.05 -1.91 -10.87
CA PHE A 142 27.75 -1.76 -12.15
C PHE A 142 27.26 -2.76 -13.20
N ASP A 143 27.09 -2.27 -14.43
CA ASP A 143 26.70 -3.07 -15.58
C ASP A 143 27.79 -2.99 -16.65
N LEU A 144 28.62 -4.04 -16.73
CA LEU A 144 29.76 -4.10 -17.65
C LEU A 144 29.34 -4.15 -19.12
N SER A 145 28.05 -4.33 -19.45
CA SER A 145 27.55 -4.15 -20.83
C SER A 145 27.59 -2.69 -21.27
N HIS A 146 27.34 -1.74 -20.37
CA HIS A 146 27.19 -0.33 -20.67
C HIS A 146 28.51 0.32 -21.11
N SER A 147 28.42 1.45 -21.81
CA SER A 147 29.60 2.19 -22.28
C SER A 147 30.45 2.76 -21.14
N TYR A 148 29.84 3.17 -20.02
CA TYR A 148 30.52 3.88 -18.94
C TYR A 148 29.83 3.68 -17.57
N PHE A 149 30.61 3.69 -16.48
CA PHE A 149 30.15 3.37 -15.12
C PHE A 149 29.18 4.39 -14.51
N ILE A 150 29.24 5.67 -14.92
CA ILE A 150 28.37 6.76 -14.43
C ILE A 150 26.89 6.36 -14.42
N LYS A 151 26.46 5.52 -15.36
CA LYS A 151 25.07 5.09 -15.46
C LYS A 151 24.57 4.36 -14.21
N ALA A 152 25.41 3.51 -13.60
CA ALA A 152 25.08 2.80 -12.37
C ALA A 152 24.89 3.78 -11.20
N TYR A 153 25.83 4.72 -11.01
CA TYR A 153 25.71 5.80 -10.02
C TYR A 153 24.45 6.65 -10.22
N GLN A 154 24.14 7.04 -11.46
CA GLN A 154 22.94 7.83 -11.76
C GLN A 154 21.64 7.10 -11.38
N ASP A 155 21.56 5.79 -11.64
CA ASP A 155 20.38 5.00 -11.33
C ASP A 155 20.27 4.71 -9.81
N GLU A 156 21.38 4.39 -9.12
CA GLU A 156 21.40 4.22 -7.66
C GLU A 156 21.05 5.51 -6.90
N CYS A 157 21.72 6.63 -7.22
CA CYS A 157 21.43 7.93 -6.61
C CYS A 157 19.97 8.37 -6.87
N THR A 158 19.36 7.93 -7.98
CA THR A 158 17.94 8.20 -8.24
C THR A 158 17.03 7.28 -7.43
N CYS A 159 17.40 6.02 -7.19
CA CYS A 159 16.67 5.15 -6.26
C CYS A 159 16.71 5.72 -4.83
N LEU A 160 17.90 6.12 -4.35
CA LEU A 160 18.06 6.74 -3.03
C LEU A 160 17.18 7.99 -2.87
N ARG A 161 17.14 8.89 -3.86
CA ARG A 161 16.27 10.09 -3.81
C ARG A 161 14.78 9.79 -3.79
N LEU A 162 14.32 8.79 -4.54
CA LEU A 162 12.89 8.41 -4.54
C LEU A 162 12.51 7.76 -3.20
N HIS A 163 13.37 6.90 -2.66
CA HIS A 163 13.20 6.31 -1.33
C HIS A 163 13.18 7.40 -0.24
N LEU A 164 14.09 8.38 -0.33
CA LEU A 164 14.14 9.55 0.55
C LEU A 164 12.84 10.37 0.53
N GLN A 165 12.32 10.67 -0.67
CA GLN A 165 11.08 11.42 -0.83
C GLN A 165 9.87 10.67 -0.25
N LEU A 166 9.80 9.36 -0.44
CA LEU A 166 8.74 8.51 0.11
C LEU A 166 8.81 8.45 1.65
N VAL A 167 9.99 8.16 2.22
CA VAL A 167 10.21 8.08 3.67
C VAL A 167 9.92 9.42 4.34
N ARG A 168 10.48 10.53 3.84
CA ARG A 168 10.18 11.87 4.36
C ARG A 168 8.71 12.23 4.20
N GLY A 169 8.03 11.77 3.15
CA GLY A 169 6.59 11.94 2.97
C GLY A 169 5.77 11.25 4.05
N ILE A 170 6.07 9.98 4.34
CA ILE A 170 5.35 9.14 5.31
C ILE A 170 5.62 9.64 6.75
N LEU A 171 6.89 9.76 7.14
CA LEU A 171 7.27 10.05 8.52
C LEU A 171 6.86 11.47 8.95
N ASN A 172 6.96 12.46 8.06
CA ASN A 172 6.46 13.81 8.35
C ASN A 172 4.94 13.90 8.44
N GLN A 173 4.19 12.94 7.88
CA GLN A 173 2.75 12.83 8.08
C GLN A 173 2.42 12.08 9.38
N HIS A 174 3.23 11.09 9.79
CA HIS A 174 3.10 10.42 11.09
C HIS A 174 3.31 11.41 12.25
N ILE A 175 4.34 12.25 12.16
CA ILE A 175 4.63 13.33 13.12
C ILE A 175 3.41 14.24 13.31
N GLU A 176 2.83 14.79 12.23
CA GLU A 176 1.66 15.67 12.36
C GLU A 176 0.40 14.95 12.84
N ARG A 177 0.13 13.72 12.38
CA ARG A 177 -1.03 12.94 12.85
C ARG A 177 -0.95 12.68 14.35
N GLN A 178 0.25 12.40 14.88
CA GLN A 178 0.45 12.26 16.32
C GLN A 178 0.35 13.61 17.06
N ARG A 179 0.88 14.71 16.50
CA ARG A 179 0.67 16.06 17.05
C ARG A 179 -0.79 16.42 17.17
N GLU A 180 -1.57 16.26 16.10
CA GLU A 180 -3.01 16.51 16.11
C GLU A 180 -3.74 15.65 17.14
N TYR A 181 -3.39 14.37 17.25
CA TYR A 181 -4.01 13.44 18.20
C TYR A 181 -3.72 13.82 19.66
N VAL A 182 -2.45 14.10 19.98
CA VAL A 182 -2.05 14.53 21.33
C VAL A 182 -2.63 15.91 21.65
N GLN A 183 -2.62 16.86 20.70
CA GLN A 183 -3.25 18.17 20.90
C GLN A 183 -4.76 18.05 21.15
N ARG A 184 -5.48 17.17 20.44
CA ARG A 184 -6.89 16.85 20.73
C ARG A 184 -7.05 16.31 22.16
N LEU A 185 -6.19 15.39 22.60
CA LEU A 185 -6.23 14.83 23.95
C LEU A 185 -5.93 15.82 25.08
N TRP A 186 -5.14 16.88 24.85
CA TRP A 186 -4.83 17.87 25.89
C TRP A 186 -5.65 19.17 25.79
N GLN A 187 -6.52 19.32 24.77
CA GLN A 187 -7.42 20.49 24.63
C GLN A 187 -8.45 20.61 25.77
N GLU A 188 -9.08 19.51 26.18
CA GLU A 188 -10.08 19.48 27.28
C GLU A 188 -9.48 18.96 28.61
N SER A 189 -8.19 19.24 28.86
CA SER A 189 -7.45 18.81 30.05
C SER A 189 -8.24 19.00 31.36
N PRO A 190 -8.63 17.92 32.07
CA PRO A 190 -9.31 18.04 33.35
C PRO A 190 -8.41 18.75 34.39
N PRO A 191 -8.98 19.51 35.34
CA PRO A 191 -8.22 20.24 36.35
C PRO A 191 -7.56 19.34 37.40
N ASP A 192 -7.89 18.05 37.42
CA ASP A 192 -7.48 17.08 38.43
C ASP A 192 -6.46 16.07 37.86
N ASP A 193 -5.35 15.84 38.58
CA ASP A 193 -4.24 15.01 38.10
C ASP A 193 -4.61 13.52 37.97
N SER A 194 -5.63 13.08 38.70
CA SER A 194 -6.20 11.73 38.67
C SER A 194 -6.55 11.24 37.25
N ASN A 195 -7.04 12.14 36.39
CA ASN A 195 -7.50 11.83 35.03
C ASN A 195 -6.39 11.85 33.96
N LYS A 196 -5.12 12.06 34.35
CA LYS A 196 -3.98 12.13 33.42
C LYS A 196 -3.25 10.80 33.25
N PHE A 197 -3.55 9.81 34.08
CA PHE A 197 -2.91 8.50 34.03
C PHE A 197 -3.25 7.74 32.74
N GLY A 198 -2.24 7.22 32.04
CA GLY A 198 -2.39 6.49 30.79
C GLY A 198 -2.52 7.35 29.53
N LEU A 199 -2.54 8.68 29.63
CA LEU A 199 -2.49 9.57 28.48
C LEU A 199 -1.05 9.71 27.93
N PRO A 200 -0.86 9.91 26.61
CA PRO A 200 0.45 10.25 26.04
C PRO A 200 0.92 11.61 26.54
N LEU A 201 2.23 11.78 26.71
CA LEU A 201 2.85 13.01 27.22
C LEU A 201 2.41 14.24 26.41
N ASN A 202 2.11 15.35 27.10
CA ASN A 202 1.71 16.60 26.46
C ASN A 202 2.91 17.25 25.74
N ILE A 203 2.69 17.74 24.52
CA ILE A 203 3.73 18.34 23.69
C ILE A 203 3.97 19.78 24.15
N ILE A 204 5.14 20.02 24.74
CA ILE A 204 5.53 21.34 25.24
C ILE A 204 6.05 22.20 24.08
N CYS A 205 5.13 22.89 23.40
CA CYS A 205 5.36 23.72 22.20
C CYS A 205 6.19 25.01 22.45
N LYS A 206 7.35 24.92 23.13
CA LYS A 206 8.21 26.07 23.48
C LYS A 206 9.32 26.33 22.46
N GLN A 207 10.14 25.32 22.18
CA GLN A 207 11.30 25.43 21.30
C GLN A 207 11.41 24.19 20.43
N LEU A 208 11.47 24.42 19.11
CA LEU A 208 11.79 23.40 18.13
C LEU A 208 13.29 23.13 18.12
N ILE A 209 13.66 21.86 17.96
CA ILE A 209 15.02 21.36 17.79
C ILE A 209 15.10 20.51 16.52
N SER A 210 16.29 20.46 15.93
CA SER A 210 16.71 19.39 15.04
C SER A 210 17.40 18.34 15.89
N ILE A 211 17.13 17.04 15.68
CA ILE A 211 17.88 15.96 16.35
C ILE A 211 19.23 15.70 15.67
N ASN A 212 19.36 16.11 14.40
CA ASN A 212 20.58 16.06 13.62
C ASN A 212 21.33 17.40 13.70
N ASN A 213 22.63 17.38 13.96
CA ASN A 213 23.48 18.59 14.06
C ASN A 213 23.67 19.32 12.72
N SER A 214 23.36 18.70 11.57
CA SER A 214 23.59 19.26 10.24
C SER A 214 22.40 20.10 9.73
N CYS A 215 21.26 19.44 9.58
CA CYS A 215 20.00 19.95 9.05
C CYS A 215 18.92 18.90 9.38
N PRO A 216 17.71 19.29 9.81
CA PRO A 216 16.65 18.33 10.11
C PRO A 216 16.26 17.55 8.84
N ALA A 217 16.28 16.22 8.93
CA ALA A 217 15.94 15.35 7.80
C ALA A 217 14.43 15.08 7.71
N LEU A 218 13.78 14.99 8.87
CA LEU A 218 12.34 15.04 9.07
C LEU A 218 11.93 16.46 9.53
N LYS A 219 10.72 16.60 10.06
CA LYS A 219 10.26 17.84 10.70
C LYS A 219 10.92 18.02 12.05
N ASN A 220 11.38 19.23 12.34
CA ASN A 220 11.81 19.65 13.68
C ASN A 220 10.78 19.23 14.74
N ILE A 221 11.28 18.73 15.87
CA ILE A 221 10.49 18.29 17.02
C ILE A 221 10.63 19.28 18.18
N TYR A 222 9.76 19.20 19.18
CA TYR A 222 10.00 19.86 20.47
C TYR A 222 10.92 19.03 21.37
N LEU A 223 11.63 19.67 22.30
CA LEU A 223 12.68 19.06 23.14
C LEU A 223 12.27 17.79 23.92
N LEU A 224 10.97 17.59 24.19
CA LEU A 224 10.42 16.43 24.90
C LEU A 224 9.28 15.76 24.11
N GLU A 225 9.27 15.93 22.79
CA GLU A 225 8.31 15.31 21.88
C GLU A 225 8.84 13.97 21.37
N PHE A 226 8.04 12.91 21.55
CA PHE A 226 8.39 11.56 21.14
C PHE A 226 7.33 10.98 20.21
N HIS A 227 7.77 10.32 19.14
CA HIS A 227 6.90 9.77 18.11
C HIS A 227 7.09 8.25 17.92
N PRO A 228 6.54 7.40 18.82
CA PRO A 228 6.73 5.95 18.74
C PRO A 228 6.29 5.31 17.41
N SER A 229 5.34 5.91 16.68
CA SER A 229 4.89 5.38 15.39
C SER A 229 5.91 5.50 14.25
N LEU A 230 7.11 6.03 14.53
CA LEU A 230 8.24 6.04 13.62
C LEU A 230 9.06 4.74 13.65
N GLY A 231 8.89 3.85 14.64
CA GLY A 231 9.47 2.50 14.62
C GLY A 231 8.96 1.64 13.46
N LEU A 232 7.70 1.89 13.06
CA LEU A 232 7.07 1.34 11.86
C LEU A 232 7.75 1.77 10.55
N ALA A 233 8.68 2.73 10.54
CA ALA A 233 9.45 3.09 9.35
C ALA A 233 10.26 1.90 8.79
N SER A 234 10.63 0.94 9.65
CA SER A 234 11.28 -0.33 9.27
C SER A 234 10.44 -1.21 8.33
N LEU A 235 9.12 -0.98 8.25
CA LEU A 235 8.21 -1.68 7.33
C LEU A 235 8.25 -1.12 5.90
N ILE A 236 8.67 0.14 5.70
CA ILE A 236 8.76 0.78 4.39
C ILE A 236 9.72 0.03 3.45
N PRO A 237 11.00 -0.24 3.83
CA PRO A 237 11.91 -0.97 2.94
C PRO A 237 11.51 -2.43 2.76
N ARG A 238 10.92 -3.08 3.78
CA ARG A 238 10.38 -4.46 3.67
C ARG A 238 9.26 -4.55 2.62
N ALA A 239 8.33 -3.59 2.62
CA ALA A 239 7.27 -3.51 1.62
C ALA A 239 7.82 -3.20 0.22
N LEU A 240 8.77 -2.28 0.11
CA LEU A 240 9.46 -1.97 -1.15
C LEU A 240 10.24 -3.17 -1.70
N GLU A 241 10.88 -3.96 -0.84
CA GLU A 241 11.59 -5.17 -1.25
C GLU A 241 10.61 -6.22 -1.79
N HIS A 242 9.50 -6.49 -1.10
CA HIS A 242 8.46 -7.42 -1.59
C HIS A 242 7.91 -6.97 -2.95
N LEU A 243 7.61 -5.68 -3.13
CA LEU A 243 7.18 -5.13 -4.43
C LEU A 243 8.25 -5.29 -5.51
N LEU A 244 9.53 -5.15 -5.14
CA LEU A 244 10.66 -5.35 -6.04
C LEU A 244 10.90 -6.83 -6.37
N GLN A 245 10.64 -7.76 -5.46
CA GLN A 245 10.69 -9.21 -5.70
C GLN A 245 9.61 -9.62 -6.72
N GLU A 246 8.34 -9.21 -6.52
CA GLU A 246 7.25 -9.43 -7.49
C GLU A 246 7.52 -8.79 -8.86
N ALA A 247 8.04 -7.56 -8.87
CA ALA A 247 8.45 -6.89 -10.10
C ALA A 247 9.64 -7.58 -10.80
N ARG A 248 10.57 -8.22 -10.07
CA ARG A 248 11.64 -9.05 -10.62
C ARG A 248 11.08 -10.34 -11.25
N HIS A 249 10.16 -11.03 -10.58
CA HIS A 249 9.52 -12.24 -11.11
C HIS A 249 8.73 -11.98 -12.40
N THR A 250 8.06 -10.83 -12.47
CA THR A 250 7.27 -10.37 -13.62
C THR A 250 8.15 -9.87 -14.77
N CYS A 251 9.06 -8.92 -14.52
CA CYS A 251 9.86 -8.26 -15.57
C CYS A 251 11.10 -9.05 -15.99
N ARG A 252 11.58 -9.98 -15.16
CA ARG A 252 12.77 -10.84 -15.38
C ARG A 252 14.00 -10.08 -15.91
N PRO A 253 14.46 -9.01 -15.24
CA PRO A 253 15.64 -8.26 -15.68
C PRO A 253 16.89 -9.15 -15.67
N THR A 254 17.57 -9.23 -16.82
CA THR A 254 18.79 -10.05 -17.01
C THR A 254 20.09 -9.30 -16.70
N THR A 255 20.02 -8.00 -16.43
CA THR A 255 21.19 -7.12 -16.23
C THR A 255 21.04 -6.26 -14.97
N ALA A 256 22.18 -5.80 -14.43
CA ALA A 256 22.22 -4.92 -13.26
C ALA A 256 21.51 -3.57 -13.52
N SER A 257 21.67 -2.99 -14.71
CA SER A 257 20.94 -1.81 -15.15
C SER A 257 19.42 -2.04 -15.23
N GLY A 258 18.99 -3.20 -15.73
CA GLY A 258 17.59 -3.60 -15.77
C GLY A 258 17.00 -3.74 -14.37
N LEU A 259 17.78 -4.26 -13.42
CA LEU A 259 17.38 -4.39 -12.02
C LEU A 259 17.16 -3.02 -11.37
N ALA A 260 18.10 -2.09 -11.55
CA ALA A 260 17.99 -0.71 -11.05
C ALA A 260 16.85 0.07 -11.74
N LEU A 261 16.58 -0.19 -13.03
CA LEU A 261 15.43 0.37 -13.75
C LEU A 261 14.10 -0.11 -13.16
N VAL A 262 13.98 -1.40 -12.81
CA VAL A 262 12.77 -1.95 -12.17
C VAL A 262 12.60 -1.34 -10.78
N GLU A 263 13.64 -1.29 -9.95
CA GLU A 263 13.57 -0.66 -8.62
C GLU A 263 13.16 0.82 -8.70
N ARG A 264 13.76 1.59 -9.62
CA ARG A 264 13.36 2.99 -9.85
C ARG A 264 11.89 3.14 -10.26
N ARG A 265 11.35 2.20 -11.04
CA ARG A 265 9.91 2.19 -11.40
C ARG A 265 9.04 1.86 -10.19
N VAL A 266 9.41 0.88 -9.36
CA VAL A 266 8.70 0.51 -8.12
C VAL A 266 8.70 1.68 -7.11
N LEU A 267 9.86 2.27 -6.84
CA LEU A 267 10.00 3.42 -5.94
C LEU A 267 9.19 4.62 -6.43
N ARG A 268 9.20 4.90 -7.74
CA ARG A 268 8.41 5.97 -8.32
C ARG A 268 6.91 5.70 -8.22
N LEU A 269 6.45 4.48 -8.51
CA LEU A 269 5.04 4.10 -8.37
C LEU A 269 4.57 4.25 -6.92
N ALA A 270 5.38 3.81 -5.94
CA ALA A 270 5.07 3.98 -4.52
C ALA A 270 4.98 5.46 -4.11
N LEU A 271 5.86 6.31 -4.64
CA LEU A 271 5.82 7.76 -4.40
C LEU A 271 4.61 8.42 -5.08
N ASP A 272 4.31 8.07 -6.33
CA ASP A 272 3.17 8.60 -7.07
C ASP A 272 1.84 8.20 -6.39
N VAL A 273 1.72 6.96 -5.89
CA VAL A 273 0.57 6.49 -5.07
C VAL A 273 0.49 7.22 -3.72
N TRP A 274 1.63 7.52 -3.08
CA TRP A 274 1.65 8.29 -1.82
C TRP A 274 1.24 9.75 -2.01
N LEU A 275 1.67 10.40 -3.10
CA LEU A 275 1.37 11.79 -3.41
C LEU A 275 -0.04 11.99 -3.98
N THR A 276 -0.56 10.99 -4.71
CA THR A 276 -1.94 10.96 -5.22
C THR A 276 -2.70 9.75 -4.67
N PRO A 277 -2.99 9.72 -3.36
CA PRO A 277 -3.69 8.59 -2.75
C PRO A 277 -5.07 8.45 -3.35
N ALA A 278 -5.33 7.27 -3.91
CA ALA A 278 -6.68 6.87 -4.30
C ALA A 278 -7.61 6.97 -3.08
N LYS A 279 -8.87 7.33 -3.32
CA LYS A 279 -9.91 7.36 -2.27
C LYS A 279 -10.76 6.09 -2.38
N PRO A 280 -10.36 4.95 -1.77
CA PRO A 280 -11.16 3.71 -1.83
C PRO A 280 -12.58 3.92 -1.27
N GLU A 281 -12.77 4.88 -0.36
CA GLU A 281 -14.06 5.37 0.10
C GLU A 281 -15.04 5.67 -1.05
N SER A 282 -14.57 6.28 -2.16
CA SER A 282 -15.45 6.72 -3.25
C SER A 282 -16.06 5.56 -4.05
N TRP A 283 -15.59 4.33 -3.83
CA TRP A 283 -16.15 3.12 -4.42
C TRP A 283 -17.38 2.62 -3.66
N TYR A 284 -17.55 3.01 -2.39
CA TYR A 284 -18.72 2.69 -1.59
C TYR A 284 -19.88 3.68 -1.82
N SER A 285 -21.11 3.29 -1.45
CA SER A 285 -22.30 4.15 -1.58
C SER A 285 -22.19 5.43 -0.72
N ALA A 286 -22.87 6.51 -1.13
CA ALA A 286 -22.81 7.81 -0.42
C ALA A 286 -23.32 7.78 1.04
N GLN A 287 -24.02 6.72 1.47
CA GLN A 287 -24.34 6.49 2.87
C GLN A 287 -23.16 5.83 3.60
N LEU A 288 -22.55 4.79 3.03
CA LEU A 288 -21.34 4.19 3.60
C LEU A 288 -20.14 5.16 3.57
N GLN A 289 -20.06 6.09 2.61
CA GLN A 289 -19.08 7.17 2.63
C GLN A 289 -19.24 8.11 3.85
N LYS A 290 -20.42 8.16 4.47
CA LYS A 290 -20.60 8.81 5.77
C LYS A 290 -20.18 7.85 6.88
N ASP A 291 -20.88 6.72 7.02
CA ASP A 291 -20.70 5.81 8.16
C ASP A 291 -19.33 5.08 8.20
N VAL A 292 -18.56 5.08 7.11
CA VAL A 292 -17.21 4.49 6.96
C VAL A 292 -16.19 5.47 6.34
N GLY A 293 -16.56 6.28 5.35
CA GLY A 293 -15.62 7.23 4.71
C GLY A 293 -15.19 8.40 5.62
N SER A 294 -16.14 9.00 6.35
CA SER A 294 -15.82 9.94 7.44
C SER A 294 -14.93 9.29 8.52
N LEU A 295 -15.02 7.97 8.70
CA LEU A 295 -14.16 7.20 9.59
C LEU A 295 -12.71 7.10 9.07
N MET A 296 -12.53 7.03 7.75
CA MET A 296 -11.23 7.06 7.07
C MET A 296 -10.55 8.45 7.05
N GLY A 297 -11.32 9.53 7.21
CA GLY A 297 -10.81 10.88 7.47
C GLY A 297 -10.17 11.06 8.84
N LEU A 298 -9.22 10.17 9.21
CA LEU A 298 -8.49 10.03 10.46
C LEU A 298 -9.26 10.52 11.71
N PHE A 299 -10.13 9.62 12.19
CA PHE A 299 -10.96 9.78 13.38
C PHE A 299 -12.09 10.82 13.22
N SER A 300 -12.92 10.69 12.18
CA SER A 300 -14.21 11.41 12.07
C SER A 300 -15.44 10.49 11.99
N ALA A 301 -15.41 9.37 12.73
CA ALA A 301 -16.57 9.04 13.55
C ALA A 301 -16.50 9.95 14.78
N LYS A 302 -17.27 11.04 14.77
CA LYS A 302 -17.11 12.16 15.73
C LYS A 302 -17.08 11.79 17.21
N VAL A 303 -17.69 10.66 17.61
CA VAL A 303 -17.63 10.17 18.99
C VAL A 303 -16.58 9.06 19.15
N MET A 304 -16.55 8.04 18.29
CA MET A 304 -15.56 6.94 18.41
C MET A 304 -14.10 7.37 18.15
N GLY A 305 -13.90 8.51 17.49
CA GLY A 305 -12.59 9.09 17.20
C GLY A 305 -12.01 9.96 18.31
N ASP A 306 -12.76 10.17 19.40
CA ASP A 306 -12.37 10.99 20.54
C ASP A 306 -12.41 10.12 21.81
N PRO A 307 -11.26 9.80 22.43
CA PRO A 307 -11.22 8.96 23.63
C PRO A 307 -12.03 9.48 24.83
N PHE A 308 -12.24 10.80 24.96
CA PHE A 308 -13.10 11.35 26.01
C PHE A 308 -14.58 11.16 25.67
N LEU A 309 -15.00 11.39 24.42
CA LEU A 309 -16.38 11.15 24.03
C LEU A 309 -16.74 9.65 24.06
N VAL A 310 -15.78 8.77 23.74
CA VAL A 310 -15.85 7.32 24.00
C VAL A 310 -16.04 7.04 25.49
N GLY A 311 -15.15 7.53 26.36
CA GLY A 311 -15.20 7.30 27.81
C GLY A 311 -16.51 7.81 28.44
N GLN A 312 -16.94 9.01 28.07
CA GLN A 312 -18.23 9.58 28.45
C GLN A 312 -19.41 8.70 27.99
N THR A 313 -19.34 8.09 26.81
CA THR A 313 -20.39 7.20 26.30
C THR A 313 -20.43 5.88 27.08
N GLY A 314 -19.28 5.32 27.46
CA GLY A 314 -19.21 4.17 28.37
C GLY A 314 -19.79 4.47 29.76
N LEU A 315 -19.51 5.66 30.31
CA LEU A 315 -20.10 6.11 31.58
C LEU A 315 -21.62 6.36 31.49
N LEU A 316 -22.13 6.79 30.33
CA LEU A 316 -23.57 6.92 30.10
C LEU A 316 -24.25 5.54 29.99
N ALA A 317 -23.64 4.58 29.29
CA ALA A 317 -24.12 3.21 29.21
C ALA A 317 -24.17 2.55 30.59
N LEU A 318 -23.11 2.70 31.40
CA LEU A 318 -23.06 2.14 32.74
C LEU A 318 -24.17 2.74 33.63
N ARG A 319 -24.47 4.03 33.50
CA ARG A 319 -25.57 4.67 34.25
C ARG A 319 -26.94 4.11 33.85
N SER A 320 -27.27 4.06 32.56
CA SER A 320 -28.58 3.52 32.15
C SER A 320 -28.75 2.05 32.53
N ALA A 321 -27.68 1.25 32.50
CA ALA A 321 -27.72 -0.15 32.95
C ALA A 321 -27.93 -0.29 34.48
N VAL A 322 -27.43 0.65 35.29
CA VAL A 322 -27.68 0.72 36.74
C VAL A 322 -29.09 1.27 37.04
N ASP A 323 -29.60 2.19 36.22
CA ASP A 323 -30.96 2.74 36.35
C ASP A 323 -32.04 1.70 35.95
N GLU A 324 -31.75 0.83 34.97
CA GLU A 324 -32.62 -0.30 34.57
C GLU A 324 -32.50 -1.52 35.51
N GLY A 325 -31.34 -1.73 36.14
CA GLY A 325 -31.06 -2.88 37.01
C GLY A 325 -30.80 -2.50 38.47
N HIS A 326 -31.77 -2.73 39.36
CA HIS A 326 -31.66 -2.54 40.82
C HIS A 326 -30.68 -3.53 41.52
N MET A 327 -29.40 -3.50 41.14
CA MET A 327 -28.35 -4.40 41.64
C MET A 327 -27.31 -3.59 42.42
N GLN A 328 -27.18 -3.86 43.73
CA GLN A 328 -26.47 -2.98 44.66
C GLN A 328 -25.15 -3.60 45.18
N GLY A 329 -24.08 -2.80 45.17
CA GLY A 329 -22.79 -3.18 45.74
C GLY A 329 -21.97 -4.08 44.83
N GLN A 330 -22.09 -5.40 44.96
CA GLN A 330 -21.08 -6.34 44.46
C GLN A 330 -21.13 -6.55 42.94
N ASP A 331 -22.32 -6.56 42.34
CA ASP A 331 -22.51 -6.72 40.89
C ASP A 331 -22.06 -5.49 40.09
N SER A 332 -21.95 -4.31 40.74
CA SER A 332 -21.61 -3.04 40.07
C SER A 332 -20.24 -3.05 39.40
N HIS A 333 -19.27 -3.77 39.97
CA HIS A 333 -17.94 -3.95 39.36
C HIS A 333 -17.99 -4.90 38.16
N GLY A 334 -18.86 -5.92 38.19
CA GLY A 334 -19.10 -6.81 37.05
C GLY A 334 -19.74 -6.06 35.88
N LEU A 335 -20.78 -5.29 36.16
CA LEU A 335 -21.47 -4.45 35.16
C LEU A 335 -20.56 -3.37 34.56
N LEU A 336 -19.70 -2.75 35.37
CA LEU A 336 -18.67 -1.81 34.91
C LEU A 336 -17.70 -2.51 33.95
N LEU A 337 -17.16 -3.68 34.33
CA LEU A 337 -16.23 -4.44 33.49
C LEU A 337 -16.90 -4.85 32.17
N GLU A 338 -18.11 -5.41 32.22
CA GLU A 338 -18.87 -5.82 31.03
C GLU A 338 -19.15 -4.65 30.08
N THR A 339 -19.56 -3.50 30.61
CA THR A 339 -19.86 -2.29 29.82
C THR A 339 -18.61 -1.79 29.08
N PHE A 340 -17.46 -1.69 29.77
CA PHE A 340 -16.22 -1.26 29.13
C PHE A 340 -15.60 -2.33 28.23
N SER A 341 -15.77 -3.63 28.52
CA SER A 341 -15.38 -4.70 27.60
C SER A 341 -16.18 -4.66 26.30
N LYS A 342 -17.51 -4.48 26.35
CA LYS A 342 -18.36 -4.29 25.16
C LYS A 342 -17.98 -3.05 24.36
N LEU A 343 -17.61 -1.95 25.03
CA LEU A 343 -17.14 -0.73 24.35
C LEU A 343 -15.77 -0.93 23.66
N LEU A 344 -14.81 -1.60 24.32
CA LEU A 344 -13.51 -1.95 23.74
C LEU A 344 -13.65 -2.93 22.58
N GLU A 345 -14.58 -3.87 22.67
CA GLU A 345 -14.92 -4.75 21.55
C GLU A 345 -15.53 -3.96 20.39
N LEU A 346 -16.50 -3.08 20.63
CA LEU A 346 -17.12 -2.24 19.60
C LEU A 346 -16.10 -1.35 18.87
N LEU A 347 -15.13 -0.76 19.61
CA LEU A 347 -14.00 -0.03 19.03
C LEU A 347 -13.12 -0.93 18.15
N THR A 348 -12.80 -2.13 18.63
CA THR A 348 -11.96 -3.11 17.91
C THR A 348 -12.65 -3.63 16.64
N LEU A 349 -13.95 -3.94 16.72
CA LEU A 349 -14.77 -4.34 15.57
C LEU A 349 -14.88 -3.21 14.55
N CYS A 350 -15.05 -1.96 15.01
CA CYS A 350 -15.06 -0.78 14.13
C CYS A 350 -13.73 -0.65 13.37
N HIS A 351 -12.59 -0.64 14.07
CA HIS A 351 -11.29 -0.52 13.41
C HIS A 351 -11.03 -1.65 12.39
N ARG A 352 -11.32 -2.91 12.77
CA ARG A 352 -11.19 -4.07 11.88
C ARG A 352 -12.13 -4.02 10.68
N LEU A 353 -13.35 -3.48 10.83
CA LEU A 353 -14.31 -3.36 9.73
C LEU A 353 -13.85 -2.33 8.70
N ILE A 354 -13.24 -1.21 9.12
CA ILE A 354 -12.61 -0.24 8.19
C ILE A 354 -11.52 -0.95 7.40
N GLN A 355 -10.60 -1.64 8.08
CA GLN A 355 -9.47 -2.33 7.46
C GLN A 355 -9.93 -3.40 6.45
N MET A 356 -10.86 -4.28 6.85
CA MET A 356 -11.38 -5.34 5.96
C MET A 356 -12.14 -4.76 4.76
N SER A 357 -12.85 -3.64 4.95
CA SER A 357 -13.52 -2.92 3.85
C SER A 357 -12.50 -2.30 2.88
N LEU A 358 -11.46 -1.67 3.42
CA LEU A 358 -10.35 -1.09 2.66
C LEU A 358 -9.63 -2.13 1.79
N GLU A 359 -9.20 -3.23 2.39
CA GLU A 359 -8.54 -4.33 1.68
C GLU A 359 -9.49 -4.94 0.63
N SER A 360 -10.80 -4.99 0.91
CA SER A 360 -11.81 -5.46 -0.04
C SER A 360 -11.98 -4.54 -1.26
N VAL A 361 -11.87 -3.21 -1.14
CA VAL A 361 -11.95 -2.30 -2.30
C VAL A 361 -10.77 -2.52 -3.24
N HIS A 362 -9.55 -2.57 -2.71
CA HIS A 362 -8.35 -2.76 -3.53
C HIS A 362 -8.36 -4.13 -4.23
N LEU A 363 -8.76 -5.19 -3.51
CA LEU A 363 -8.90 -6.52 -4.09
C LEU A 363 -10.06 -6.61 -5.10
N ALA A 364 -11.17 -5.89 -4.89
CA ALA A 364 -12.26 -5.82 -5.86
C ALA A 364 -11.87 -5.07 -7.13
N GLY A 365 -11.06 -4.00 -7.03
CA GLY A 365 -10.48 -3.31 -8.19
C GLY A 365 -9.59 -4.25 -9.01
N LEU A 366 -8.60 -4.88 -8.36
CA LEU A 366 -7.72 -5.87 -8.99
C LEU A 366 -8.50 -7.04 -9.61
N TYR A 367 -9.54 -7.54 -8.93
CA TYR A 367 -10.40 -8.59 -9.45
C TYR A 367 -11.13 -8.18 -10.74
N LYS A 368 -11.62 -6.93 -10.83
CA LYS A 368 -12.26 -6.41 -12.06
C LYS A 368 -11.25 -6.28 -13.20
N GLU A 369 -10.06 -5.76 -12.94
CA GLU A 369 -8.98 -5.68 -13.93
C GLU A 369 -8.60 -7.07 -14.46
N LEU A 370 -8.43 -8.04 -13.56
CA LEU A 370 -8.15 -9.45 -13.87
C LEU A 370 -9.28 -10.12 -14.67
N ALA A 371 -10.54 -9.91 -14.30
CA ALA A 371 -11.69 -10.42 -15.04
C ALA A 371 -11.70 -9.89 -16.48
N CYS A 372 -11.58 -8.57 -16.66
CA CYS A 372 -11.51 -7.93 -17.97
C CYS A 372 -10.33 -8.43 -18.81
N GLU A 373 -9.15 -8.64 -18.21
CA GLU A 373 -7.99 -9.21 -18.90
C GLU A 373 -8.18 -10.66 -19.37
N MET A 374 -8.90 -11.47 -18.58
CA MET A 374 -9.22 -12.87 -18.93
C MET A 374 -10.45 -13.01 -19.83
N GLY A 375 -11.20 -11.92 -20.05
CA GLY A 375 -12.36 -11.87 -20.94
C GLY A 375 -13.70 -12.15 -20.27
N PHE A 376 -13.83 -11.87 -18.97
CA PHE A 376 -15.06 -12.00 -18.19
C PHE A 376 -15.57 -10.64 -17.71
N GLU A 377 -16.89 -10.45 -17.63
CA GLU A 377 -17.51 -9.23 -17.10
C GLU A 377 -17.48 -9.12 -15.55
N GLU A 378 -17.60 -7.88 -15.06
CA GLU A 378 -17.51 -7.56 -13.63
C GLU A 378 -18.66 -8.12 -12.76
N PHE A 379 -19.79 -8.53 -13.34
CA PHE A 379 -20.92 -9.08 -12.56
C PHE A 379 -20.54 -10.34 -11.77
N HIS A 380 -19.50 -11.08 -12.21
CA HIS A 380 -18.96 -12.24 -11.51
C HIS A 380 -18.42 -11.95 -10.09
N LEU A 381 -18.22 -10.68 -9.74
CA LEU A 381 -17.85 -10.20 -8.39
C LEU A 381 -19.04 -10.20 -7.41
N TYR A 382 -20.25 -9.99 -7.92
CA TYR A 382 -21.39 -9.47 -7.15
C TYR A 382 -22.51 -10.49 -6.98
N LEU A 383 -23.12 -10.52 -5.80
CA LEU A 383 -24.36 -11.26 -5.56
C LEU A 383 -25.52 -10.28 -5.34
N ARG A 384 -26.63 -10.47 -6.07
CA ARG A 384 -27.83 -9.64 -5.87
C ARG A 384 -28.38 -9.85 -4.45
N PRO A 385 -28.62 -8.77 -3.68
CA PRO A 385 -29.28 -8.83 -2.37
C PRO A 385 -30.65 -9.53 -2.42
N VAL A 386 -30.96 -10.30 -1.38
CA VAL A 386 -32.27 -10.96 -1.22
C VAL A 386 -32.79 -10.74 0.19
N HIS A 387 -33.78 -9.87 0.37
CA HIS A 387 -34.41 -9.69 1.69
C HIS A 387 -35.08 -10.99 2.17
N PHE A 388 -34.82 -11.36 3.43
CA PHE A 388 -35.42 -12.52 4.11
C PHE A 388 -36.96 -12.59 4.10
N GLU A 389 -37.64 -11.47 3.83
CA GLU A 389 -39.10 -11.39 3.72
C GLU A 389 -39.64 -11.86 2.36
N PHE A 390 -38.84 -11.76 1.29
CA PHE A 390 -39.21 -12.13 -0.07
C PHE A 390 -38.51 -13.41 -0.59
N ALA A 391 -37.68 -14.04 0.24
CA ALA A 391 -37.03 -15.30 -0.08
C ALA A 391 -38.04 -16.44 -0.24
N SER A 392 -38.02 -17.11 -1.39
CA SER A 392 -38.78 -18.34 -1.65
C SER A 392 -37.93 -19.58 -1.41
N HIS A 393 -38.56 -20.68 -0.98
CA HIS A 393 -37.89 -21.96 -0.81
C HIS A 393 -37.45 -22.53 -2.16
N LYS A 394 -36.22 -23.04 -2.25
CA LYS A 394 -35.69 -23.73 -3.43
C LYS A 394 -35.53 -25.22 -3.12
N ASP A 395 -36.38 -26.06 -3.72
CA ASP A 395 -36.43 -27.50 -3.43
C ASP A 395 -35.18 -28.29 -3.88
N LYS A 396 -34.27 -27.66 -4.61
CA LYS A 396 -33.01 -28.25 -5.10
C LYS A 396 -31.84 -27.29 -4.92
N VAL A 397 -31.33 -27.18 -3.70
CA VAL A 397 -30.02 -26.59 -3.41
C VAL A 397 -28.96 -27.70 -3.45
N ASP A 398 -28.96 -28.45 -4.55
CA ASP A 398 -27.92 -29.42 -4.87
C ASP A 398 -26.59 -28.66 -5.03
N HIS A 399 -25.53 -29.11 -4.37
CA HIS A 399 -24.20 -28.55 -4.58
C HIS A 399 -23.79 -28.88 -6.02
N PRO A 400 -23.64 -27.89 -6.92
CA PRO A 400 -23.17 -28.19 -8.27
C PRO A 400 -21.77 -28.81 -8.15
N PRO A 401 -21.42 -29.82 -8.97
CA PRO A 401 -20.05 -30.28 -9.05
C PRO A 401 -19.15 -29.11 -9.46
N PRO A 402 -17.84 -29.12 -9.12
CA PRO A 402 -16.93 -28.05 -9.54
C PRO A 402 -16.87 -27.99 -11.08
N VAL A 403 -17.52 -26.98 -11.65
CA VAL A 403 -17.54 -26.69 -13.08
C VAL A 403 -16.53 -25.59 -13.35
N PHE A 404 -15.48 -25.87 -14.14
CA PHE A 404 -14.54 -24.84 -14.60
C PHE A 404 -15.32 -23.74 -15.31
N ILE A 405 -15.07 -22.47 -14.96
CA ILE A 405 -15.88 -21.37 -15.50
C ILE A 405 -15.78 -21.24 -17.03
N THR A 406 -14.67 -21.67 -17.63
CA THR A 406 -14.49 -21.82 -19.09
C THR A 406 -15.45 -22.82 -19.77
N SER A 407 -16.18 -23.63 -18.98
CA SER A 407 -17.25 -24.52 -19.47
C SER A 407 -18.67 -24.02 -19.14
N LEU A 408 -18.79 -22.84 -18.52
CA LEU A 408 -20.03 -22.07 -18.41
C LEU A 408 -20.01 -20.96 -19.47
N LEU A 409 -21.06 -20.87 -20.29
CA LEU A 409 -21.24 -19.74 -21.18
C LEU A 409 -21.76 -18.53 -20.38
N GLU A 410 -21.33 -17.33 -20.76
CA GLU A 410 -21.80 -16.06 -20.14
C GLU A 410 -23.31 -15.86 -20.30
N ASP A 411 -23.93 -16.47 -21.31
CA ASP A 411 -25.39 -16.52 -21.55
C ASP A 411 -26.13 -17.62 -20.76
N SER A 412 -25.51 -18.26 -19.77
CA SER A 412 -26.18 -19.29 -18.95
C SER A 412 -27.03 -18.71 -17.81
N ASP A 413 -28.25 -19.24 -17.62
CA ASP A 413 -29.20 -18.85 -16.56
C ASP A 413 -28.68 -19.01 -15.10
N ARG A 414 -27.45 -19.48 -14.93
CA ARG A 414 -26.76 -19.67 -13.64
C ARG A 414 -26.06 -18.40 -13.14
N VAL A 415 -25.84 -17.43 -14.03
CA VAL A 415 -25.05 -16.21 -13.78
C VAL A 415 -25.98 -15.00 -13.81
N ASP A 416 -26.00 -14.21 -12.73
CA ASP A 416 -26.84 -13.01 -12.65
C ASP A 416 -26.03 -11.77 -13.06
N ARG A 417 -26.45 -11.07 -14.11
CA ARG A 417 -25.76 -9.86 -14.61
C ARG A 417 -26.06 -8.62 -13.77
N TYR A 418 -25.88 -8.75 -12.45
CA TYR A 418 -26.07 -7.70 -11.46
C TYR A 418 -24.75 -6.96 -11.18
N SER A 419 -24.60 -5.77 -11.78
CA SER A 419 -23.51 -4.83 -11.47
C SER A 419 -24.06 -3.61 -10.72
N PRO A 420 -23.80 -3.46 -9.41
CA PRO A 420 -24.16 -2.26 -8.67
C PRO A 420 -23.19 -1.11 -8.97
N THR A 421 -23.70 0.12 -8.98
CA THR A 421 -22.92 1.35 -9.25
C THR A 421 -21.92 1.73 -8.16
N ALA A 422 -22.02 1.09 -6.99
CA ALA A 422 -21.10 1.23 -5.87
C ALA A 422 -20.98 -0.10 -5.13
N LEU A 423 -19.86 -0.32 -4.46
CA LEU A 423 -19.65 -1.44 -3.56
C LEU A 423 -20.52 -1.28 -2.29
N GLY A 424 -21.02 -2.40 -1.75
CA GLY A 424 -21.65 -2.49 -0.43
C GLY A 424 -20.76 -3.26 0.56
N LEU A 425 -21.18 -3.32 1.82
CA LEU A 425 -20.60 -4.32 2.73
C LEU A 425 -21.05 -5.72 2.30
N ALA A 426 -20.22 -6.74 2.54
CA ALA A 426 -20.54 -8.12 2.18
C ALA A 426 -21.85 -8.63 2.81
N ILE A 427 -22.25 -8.06 3.95
CA ILE A 427 -23.52 -8.39 4.62
C ILE A 427 -24.76 -7.91 3.83
N SER A 428 -24.66 -6.88 2.98
CA SER A 428 -25.79 -6.40 2.15
C SER A 428 -26.26 -7.44 1.13
N GLU A 429 -25.42 -8.42 0.76
CA GLU A 429 -25.83 -9.55 -0.09
C GLU A 429 -26.85 -10.47 0.60
N VAL A 430 -26.85 -10.46 1.95
CA VAL A 430 -27.70 -11.29 2.82
C VAL A 430 -28.89 -10.49 3.36
N ASP A 431 -28.65 -9.29 3.87
CA ASP A 431 -29.70 -8.33 4.20
C ASP A 431 -29.18 -6.89 4.15
N ASP A 432 -29.68 -6.15 3.16
CA ASP A 432 -29.40 -4.73 2.97
C ASP A 432 -30.13 -3.81 3.96
N ASN A 433 -31.08 -4.34 4.77
CA ASN A 433 -32.00 -3.51 5.55
C ASN A 433 -31.78 -3.41 7.06
N GLN A 434 -31.34 -4.46 7.75
CA GLN A 434 -31.16 -4.46 9.21
C GLN A 434 -29.69 -4.64 9.61
N VAL A 435 -29.00 -5.67 9.12
CA VAL A 435 -27.73 -6.12 9.72
C VAL A 435 -26.55 -5.19 9.39
N GLY A 436 -26.52 -4.55 8.21
CA GLY A 436 -25.41 -3.71 7.77
C GLY A 436 -25.41 -2.25 8.21
N LYS A 437 -26.39 -1.79 9.01
CA LYS A 437 -26.62 -0.36 9.29
C LYS A 437 -26.16 0.06 10.69
N PHE A 438 -24.90 0.44 10.80
CA PHE A 438 -24.30 1.00 12.02
C PHE A 438 -23.97 2.48 11.84
N SER A 439 -23.89 3.24 12.94
CA SER A 439 -23.43 4.63 12.88
C SER A 439 -22.67 5.01 14.15
N PHE A 440 -21.52 5.67 13.96
CA PHE A 440 -20.54 5.98 15.01
C PHE A 440 -20.41 7.49 15.28
N TYR A 441 -21.36 8.28 14.75
CA TYR A 441 -21.34 9.72 14.75
C TYR A 441 -21.86 10.38 16.04
N THR A 442 -22.77 9.74 16.76
CA THR A 442 -23.44 10.31 17.94
C THR A 442 -23.45 9.33 19.10
N LYS A 443 -23.55 9.86 20.33
CA LYS A 443 -23.51 9.04 21.55
C LYS A 443 -24.70 8.08 21.61
N GLU A 444 -25.87 8.55 21.17
CA GLU A 444 -27.13 7.81 21.16
C GLU A 444 -27.10 6.65 20.17
N ALA A 445 -26.38 6.79 19.05
CA ALA A 445 -26.18 5.69 18.10
C ALA A 445 -25.29 4.60 18.71
N ILE A 446 -24.19 4.98 19.36
CA ILE A 446 -23.25 4.05 20.00
C ILE A 446 -23.89 3.34 21.21
N LEU A 447 -24.69 4.06 22.02
CA LEU A 447 -25.48 3.45 23.10
C LEU A 447 -26.44 2.36 22.57
N LYS A 448 -27.12 2.58 21.44
CA LYS A 448 -27.95 1.55 20.81
C LYS A 448 -27.15 0.32 20.37
N LEU A 449 -25.91 0.50 19.91
CA LEU A 449 -25.04 -0.64 19.55
C LEU A 449 -24.62 -1.47 20.77
N LEU A 450 -24.43 -0.83 21.94
CA LEU A 450 -24.10 -1.51 23.19
C LEU A 450 -25.28 -2.30 23.79
N PHE A 451 -26.53 -1.86 23.58
CA PHE A 451 -27.72 -2.46 24.20
C PHE A 451 -28.58 -3.36 23.29
N HIS A 452 -28.57 -3.19 21.96
CA HIS A 452 -29.51 -3.86 21.05
C HIS A 452 -28.85 -4.85 20.10
N SER A 453 -28.14 -5.85 20.63
CA SER A 453 -27.39 -6.87 19.87
C SER A 453 -26.38 -6.31 18.84
N GLY A 454 -25.97 -5.04 19.01
CA GLY A 454 -25.21 -4.32 17.99
C GLY A 454 -23.78 -4.81 17.88
N VAL A 455 -23.17 -5.26 18.98
CA VAL A 455 -21.85 -5.90 19.00
C VAL A 455 -21.88 -7.19 18.19
N GLU A 456 -22.88 -8.04 18.42
CA GLU A 456 -23.07 -9.34 17.74
C GLU A 456 -23.38 -9.16 16.25
N ASN A 457 -24.25 -8.21 15.89
CA ASN A 457 -24.51 -7.85 14.49
C ASN A 457 -23.25 -7.32 13.79
N MET A 458 -22.38 -6.60 14.52
CA MET A 458 -21.11 -6.09 14.00
C MET A 458 -20.03 -7.19 13.89
N GLN A 459 -19.99 -8.16 14.81
CA GLN A 459 -19.19 -9.39 14.69
C GLN A 459 -19.57 -10.15 13.41
N VAL A 460 -20.86 -10.36 13.16
CA VAL A 460 -21.39 -11.02 11.96
C VAL A 460 -21.01 -10.24 10.70
N THR A 461 -21.19 -8.92 10.71
CA THR A 461 -20.81 -8.06 9.56
C THR A 461 -19.31 -8.12 9.27
N LEU A 462 -18.47 -8.08 10.30
CA LEU A 462 -17.01 -8.23 10.16
C LEU A 462 -16.63 -9.62 9.63
N ALA A 463 -17.28 -10.69 10.09
CA ALA A 463 -17.06 -12.04 9.60
C ALA A 463 -17.41 -12.18 8.11
N CYS A 464 -18.55 -11.63 7.68
CA CYS A 464 -18.93 -11.57 6.26
C CYS A 464 -17.92 -10.75 5.43
N GLN A 465 -17.46 -9.60 5.93
CA GLN A 465 -16.48 -8.77 5.22
C GLN A 465 -15.11 -9.45 5.11
N ALA A 466 -14.66 -10.12 6.17
CA ALA A 466 -13.41 -10.88 6.17
C ALA A 466 -13.49 -12.11 5.23
N ALA A 467 -14.64 -12.80 5.19
CA ALA A 467 -14.88 -13.89 4.24
C ALA A 467 -14.84 -13.39 2.78
N GLN A 468 -15.51 -12.27 2.47
CA GLN A 468 -15.43 -11.64 1.15
C GLN A 468 -14.00 -11.25 0.78
N LYS A 469 -13.28 -10.57 1.68
CA LYS A 469 -11.88 -10.20 1.45
C LYS A 469 -11.00 -11.41 1.18
N ASN A 470 -11.17 -12.51 1.93
CA ASN A 470 -10.37 -13.71 1.74
C ASN A 470 -10.72 -14.44 0.43
N ALA A 471 -11.99 -14.50 0.04
CA ALA A 471 -12.40 -15.04 -1.26
C ALA A 471 -11.79 -14.23 -2.43
N LEU A 472 -11.85 -12.90 -2.36
CA LEU A 472 -11.20 -12.02 -3.35
C LEU A 472 -9.68 -12.21 -3.39
N MET A 473 -9.02 -12.28 -2.23
CA MET A 473 -7.58 -12.49 -2.12
C MET A 473 -7.14 -13.79 -2.81
N VAL A 474 -7.86 -14.90 -2.56
CA VAL A 474 -7.58 -16.19 -3.20
C VAL A 474 -7.84 -16.15 -4.71
N ALA A 475 -8.96 -15.55 -5.16
CA ALA A 475 -9.26 -15.42 -6.58
C ALA A 475 -8.22 -14.56 -7.34
N VAL A 476 -7.80 -13.43 -6.75
CA VAL A 476 -6.75 -12.54 -7.30
C VAL A 476 -5.40 -13.25 -7.35
N GLN A 477 -5.03 -14.01 -6.30
CA GLN A 477 -3.80 -14.81 -6.28
C GLN A 477 -3.83 -15.92 -7.34
N GLN A 478 -4.92 -16.68 -7.45
CA GLN A 478 -5.06 -17.74 -8.44
C GLN A 478 -4.93 -17.21 -9.88
N ALA A 479 -5.66 -16.13 -10.20
CA ALA A 479 -5.57 -15.47 -11.51
C ALA A 479 -4.20 -14.83 -11.79
N SER A 480 -3.41 -14.54 -10.76
CA SER A 480 -2.06 -13.96 -10.89
C SER A 480 -0.98 -15.02 -11.11
N PHE A 481 -1.02 -16.16 -10.41
CA PHE A 481 0.01 -17.21 -10.52
C PHE A 481 -0.16 -18.12 -11.76
N TYR A 482 -1.38 -18.32 -12.26
CA TYR A 482 -1.63 -19.21 -13.41
C TYR A 482 -1.48 -18.48 -14.77
N HIS A 483 -0.24 -18.29 -15.19
CA HIS A 483 0.07 -17.88 -16.56
C HIS A 483 0.02 -19.07 -17.53
N THR A 484 -0.71 -18.93 -18.64
CA THR A 484 -0.65 -19.87 -19.75
C THR A 484 0.76 -19.85 -20.37
N PRO A 485 1.53 -20.95 -20.36
CA PRO A 485 2.79 -21.00 -21.10
C PRO A 485 2.46 -20.89 -22.59
N ARG A 486 3.07 -19.92 -23.29
CA ARG A 486 2.86 -19.74 -24.73
C ARG A 486 3.30 -21.00 -25.46
N GLY A 487 2.33 -21.78 -25.96
CA GLY A 487 2.60 -22.95 -26.78
C GLY A 487 3.54 -22.60 -27.93
N GLY A 488 4.66 -23.33 -28.04
CA GLY A 488 5.54 -23.22 -29.19
C GLY A 488 4.77 -23.57 -30.46
N CYS A 489 4.93 -22.78 -31.52
CA CYS A 489 4.21 -23.01 -32.77
C CYS A 489 4.53 -24.41 -33.31
N PRO A 490 3.54 -25.32 -33.47
CA PRO A 490 3.74 -26.46 -34.34
C PRO A 490 3.97 -25.93 -35.76
N ALA A 491 4.99 -26.44 -36.45
CA ALA A 491 5.24 -26.12 -37.84
C ALA A 491 4.13 -26.67 -38.76
N ASP A 492 4.09 -26.22 -40.01
CA ASP A 492 3.12 -26.65 -41.02
C ASP A 492 2.94 -28.19 -41.07
N VAL A 493 1.80 -28.67 -40.57
CA VAL A 493 1.25 -29.99 -40.88
C VAL A 493 0.02 -29.78 -41.75
N LYS A 494 0.16 -30.13 -43.03
CA LYS A 494 -0.72 -29.72 -44.12
C LYS A 494 -1.44 -30.91 -44.73
N GLU A 495 -2.51 -31.38 -44.09
CA GLU A 495 -3.30 -32.52 -44.56
C GLU A 495 -4.70 -32.47 -43.92
N ILE A 496 -5.87 -32.63 -44.56
CA ILE A 496 -6.38 -32.66 -45.94
C ILE A 496 -7.91 -32.49 -45.76
N SER A 497 -8.64 -32.02 -46.79
CA SER A 497 -10.10 -31.88 -46.73
C SER A 497 -10.85 -33.21 -46.78
N SER A 498 -11.85 -33.41 -45.92
CA SER A 498 -12.92 -34.41 -46.10
C SER A 498 -14.27 -33.72 -46.33
N ASP A 499 -14.61 -33.52 -47.61
CA ASP A 499 -15.94 -33.07 -48.05
C ASP A 499 -17.03 -34.08 -47.65
N LEU A 500 -18.15 -33.61 -47.10
CA LEU A 500 -19.41 -34.36 -47.12
C LEU A 500 -20.61 -33.41 -47.22
N ARG A 501 -21.11 -33.24 -48.45
CA ARG A 501 -22.27 -32.40 -48.78
C ARG A 501 -23.59 -33.09 -48.45
N ASN A 502 -24.58 -32.30 -48.02
CA ASN A 502 -25.98 -32.29 -48.50
C ASN A 502 -26.69 -31.10 -47.83
N ARG A 503 -27.04 -29.95 -48.41
CA ARG A 503 -27.37 -29.46 -49.78
C ARG A 503 -28.87 -29.31 -50.07
N GLY A 504 -29.34 -28.08 -49.87
CA GLY A 504 -30.61 -27.46 -50.32
C GLY A 504 -30.68 -26.12 -49.56
N GLY A 505 -30.74 -24.93 -50.16
CA GLY A 505 -31.49 -24.45 -51.33
C GLY A 505 -32.49 -23.42 -50.78
N MET A 506 -32.58 -22.15 -51.21
CA MET A 506 -32.15 -21.49 -52.46
C MET A 506 -31.61 -20.06 -52.19
N SER A 507 -30.90 -19.46 -53.14
CA SER A 507 -30.65 -18.00 -53.25
C SER A 507 -31.65 -17.37 -54.27
N PRO A 508 -31.83 -16.03 -54.48
CA PRO A 508 -30.73 -15.09 -54.83
C PRO A 508 -30.88 -13.54 -54.57
N THR A 509 -29.79 -12.81 -54.86
CA THR A 509 -29.67 -11.43 -55.43
C THR A 509 -29.98 -10.11 -54.66
N ARG A 510 -28.89 -9.35 -54.42
CA ARG A 510 -28.58 -7.94 -54.84
C ARG A 510 -29.61 -6.79 -54.70
N ARG A 511 -29.25 -5.78 -53.87
CA ARG A 511 -29.11 -4.29 -54.09
C ARG A 511 -28.81 -3.64 -52.72
N ARG A 512 -27.97 -2.63 -52.46
CA ARG A 512 -27.35 -1.49 -53.18
C ARG A 512 -28.10 -0.13 -53.09
N ASP A 513 -27.78 0.60 -52.03
CA ASP A 513 -27.58 2.07 -51.84
C ASP A 513 -28.57 3.12 -52.40
N SER A 514 -28.92 4.11 -51.55
CA SER A 514 -29.53 5.41 -51.94
C SER A 514 -29.16 6.55 -50.95
N ARG A 515 -29.45 7.82 -51.31
CA ARG A 515 -28.96 9.09 -50.68
C ARG A 515 -30.01 10.23 -50.92
N ILE A 516 -29.89 11.54 -50.56
CA ILE A 516 -28.85 12.44 -49.97
C ILE A 516 -29.50 13.77 -49.45
N VAL A 517 -28.85 14.57 -48.58
CA VAL A 517 -29.03 16.07 -48.38
C VAL A 517 -30.38 16.58 -47.77
N ASN A 518 -30.56 17.75 -47.08
CA ASN A 518 -29.75 18.70 -46.26
C ASN A 518 -30.66 19.70 -45.49
N GLY A 519 -30.12 20.42 -44.48
CA GLY A 519 -30.59 21.72 -43.93
C GLY A 519 -29.93 22.03 -42.56
N ILE A 520 -29.26 23.16 -42.20
CA ILE A 520 -29.39 24.63 -42.45
C ILE A 520 -30.48 25.26 -41.53
N ASP A 521 -30.22 26.21 -40.60
CA ASP A 521 -28.95 26.88 -40.18
C ASP A 521 -29.03 27.58 -38.79
N SER A 522 -27.92 28.23 -38.36
CA SER A 522 -27.80 29.38 -37.42
C SER A 522 -28.02 29.20 -35.90
N LEU A 523 -27.45 29.97 -34.94
CA LEU A 523 -26.31 30.94 -34.75
C LEU A 523 -26.34 31.25 -33.21
N LEU A 524 -25.32 31.53 -32.37
CA LEU A 524 -23.84 31.66 -32.35
C LEU A 524 -23.31 30.91 -31.07
N VAL A 525 -22.24 31.15 -30.28
CA VAL A 525 -21.20 32.21 -30.02
C VAL A 525 -19.88 31.49 -29.57
N ALA A 526 -18.75 32.19 -29.40
CA ALA A 526 -17.42 31.65 -29.07
C ALA A 526 -16.59 32.64 -28.19
N PRO A 527 -15.24 32.54 -27.98
CA PRO A 527 -14.27 31.42 -28.09
C PRO A 527 -13.20 31.30 -26.95
N THR A 528 -12.27 30.34 -27.10
CA THR A 528 -10.90 30.23 -26.49
C THR A 528 -10.75 29.74 -25.02
N PRO A 529 -9.57 29.22 -24.61
CA PRO A 529 -8.37 28.86 -25.39
C PRO A 529 -8.06 27.34 -25.42
N LYS A 530 -7.12 26.92 -26.27
CA LYS A 530 -6.51 25.59 -26.25
C LYS A 530 -5.09 25.66 -25.67
N VAL A 531 -4.69 24.62 -24.93
CA VAL A 531 -3.30 24.28 -24.58
C VAL A 531 -3.09 22.81 -25.03
N PRO A 532 -1.93 22.41 -25.59
CA PRO A 532 -1.83 21.16 -26.33
C PRO A 532 -1.39 19.95 -25.47
N ASP A 533 -2.13 18.86 -25.56
CA ASP A 533 -1.71 17.54 -25.07
C ASP A 533 -0.61 16.96 -25.97
N THR A 534 0.63 16.96 -25.49
CA THR A 534 1.76 16.25 -26.12
C THR A 534 2.52 15.41 -25.09
N LEU A 535 1.88 14.33 -24.64
CA LEU A 535 2.55 13.20 -23.98
C LEU A 535 2.46 11.95 -24.87
N THR A 536 3.28 11.96 -25.93
CA THR A 536 3.43 10.82 -26.84
C THR A 536 4.15 9.68 -26.12
N HIS A 537 3.40 8.75 -25.54
CA HIS A 537 3.97 7.55 -24.90
C HIS A 537 4.79 6.74 -25.92
N PRO A 538 6.08 6.44 -25.66
CA PRO A 538 6.82 5.48 -26.47
C PRO A 538 6.27 4.08 -26.21
N SER A 539 5.55 3.52 -27.20
CA SER A 539 4.95 2.20 -27.09
C SER A 539 5.97 1.09 -27.30
N GLU A 540 6.81 0.86 -26.29
CA GLU A 540 7.45 -0.44 -26.13
C GLU A 540 6.37 -1.48 -25.82
N ARG A 541 6.13 -2.39 -26.78
CA ARG A 541 5.13 -3.46 -26.64
C ARG A 541 5.58 -4.47 -25.59
N PHE A 542 5.18 -4.26 -24.34
CA PHE A 542 5.06 -5.34 -23.37
C PHE A 542 4.20 -6.45 -23.97
N GLN A 543 4.78 -7.63 -24.19
CA GLN A 543 4.04 -8.79 -24.66
C GLN A 543 3.24 -9.35 -23.49
N ALA A 544 1.99 -8.89 -23.33
CA ALA A 544 1.09 -9.37 -22.31
C ALA A 544 0.89 -10.90 -22.45
N THR A 545 1.46 -11.65 -21.51
CA THR A 545 1.25 -13.09 -21.38
C THR A 545 -0.22 -13.31 -21.05
N LYS A 546 -1.02 -13.80 -22.00
CA LYS A 546 -2.44 -14.08 -21.73
C LYS A 546 -2.57 -15.01 -20.52
N ARG A 547 -3.22 -14.53 -19.47
CA ARG A 547 -3.60 -15.31 -18.29
C ARG A 547 -4.54 -16.44 -18.71
N ALA A 548 -4.49 -17.57 -18.00
CA ALA A 548 -5.31 -18.73 -18.32
C ALA A 548 -6.74 -18.48 -17.82
N PRO A 549 -7.78 -18.44 -18.66
CA PRO A 549 -9.15 -18.20 -18.20
C PRO A 549 -9.67 -19.33 -17.29
N GLU A 550 -9.05 -20.51 -17.33
CA GLU A 550 -9.28 -21.62 -16.39
C GLU A 550 -8.89 -21.28 -14.95
N ALA A 551 -8.08 -20.23 -14.74
CA ALA A 551 -7.67 -19.76 -13.41
C ALA A 551 -8.68 -18.80 -12.77
N PHE A 552 -9.66 -18.29 -13.52
CA PHE A 552 -10.65 -17.35 -13.00
C PHE A 552 -11.66 -18.03 -12.06
N VAL A 553 -11.99 -17.35 -10.96
CA VAL A 553 -12.91 -17.83 -9.92
C VAL A 553 -14.04 -16.82 -9.78
N SER A 554 -15.27 -17.19 -10.14
CA SER A 554 -16.42 -16.30 -9.95
C SER A 554 -16.89 -16.33 -8.49
N ILE A 555 -16.58 -15.26 -7.77
CA ILE A 555 -17.03 -15.00 -6.39
C ILE A 555 -18.56 -15.16 -6.27
N GLN A 556 -19.30 -14.70 -7.28
CA GLN A 556 -20.75 -14.87 -7.37
C GLN A 556 -21.18 -16.35 -7.33
N LEU A 557 -20.62 -17.20 -8.20
CA LEU A 557 -21.04 -18.60 -8.32
C LEU A 557 -20.78 -19.42 -7.05
N GLU A 558 -19.62 -19.21 -6.42
CA GLU A 558 -19.27 -19.85 -5.14
C GLU A 558 -20.26 -19.45 -4.01
N LYS A 559 -20.75 -18.21 -4.02
CA LYS A 559 -21.71 -17.72 -3.02
C LYS A 559 -23.16 -18.13 -3.25
N VAL A 560 -23.61 -18.27 -4.51
CA VAL A 560 -25.04 -18.50 -4.85
C VAL A 560 -25.61 -19.68 -4.06
N TRP A 561 -24.89 -20.81 -4.04
CA TRP A 561 -25.33 -22.03 -3.34
C TRP A 561 -25.36 -21.84 -1.81
N LEU A 562 -24.33 -21.19 -1.23
CA LEU A 562 -24.26 -20.91 0.22
C LEU A 562 -25.41 -19.99 0.69
N ARG A 563 -25.69 -18.91 -0.06
CA ARG A 563 -26.82 -18.02 0.23
C ARG A 563 -28.14 -18.78 0.16
N ASP A 564 -28.36 -19.56 -0.89
CA ASP A 564 -29.62 -20.27 -1.10
C ASP A 564 -29.86 -21.36 -0.04
N MET A 565 -28.81 -22.04 0.43
CA MET A 565 -28.89 -22.96 1.59
C MET A 565 -29.29 -22.23 2.87
N MET A 566 -28.63 -21.09 3.16
CA MET A 566 -28.90 -20.28 4.35
C MET A 566 -30.34 -19.73 4.33
N LEU A 567 -30.84 -19.27 3.18
CA LEU A 567 -32.21 -18.80 3.02
C LEU A 567 -33.23 -19.93 3.26
N ASN A 568 -33.03 -21.12 2.69
CA ASN A 568 -33.87 -22.29 2.97
C ASN A 568 -33.87 -22.64 4.48
N ALA A 569 -32.70 -22.63 5.14
CA ALA A 569 -32.59 -22.91 6.57
C ALA A 569 -33.29 -21.85 7.44
N PHE A 570 -33.25 -20.57 7.05
CA PHE A 570 -34.00 -19.49 7.69
C PHE A 570 -35.51 -19.69 7.54
N LEU A 571 -35.99 -19.99 6.32
CA LEU A 571 -37.42 -20.23 6.06
C LEU A 571 -37.94 -21.43 6.87
N LEU A 572 -37.18 -22.53 6.93
CA LEU A 572 -37.52 -23.71 7.74
C LEU A 572 -37.61 -23.36 9.24
N ARG A 573 -36.68 -22.57 9.79
CA ARG A 573 -36.73 -22.11 11.19
C ARG A 573 -37.93 -21.19 11.45
N LYS A 574 -38.20 -20.25 10.54
CA LYS A 574 -39.35 -19.33 10.59
C LYS A 574 -40.68 -20.09 10.59
N GLN A 575 -40.81 -21.11 9.75
CA GLN A 575 -41.97 -22.00 9.73
C GLN A 575 -42.08 -22.82 11.03
N THR A 576 -41.00 -23.46 11.47
CA THR A 576 -40.98 -24.24 12.73
C THR A 576 -41.39 -23.38 13.94
N MET A 577 -40.97 -22.12 14.00
CA MET A 577 -41.40 -21.17 15.05
C MET A 577 -42.87 -20.76 14.91
N ALA A 578 -43.33 -20.46 13.69
CA ALA A 578 -44.72 -20.10 13.43
C ALA A 578 -45.70 -21.25 13.73
N ASP A 579 -45.29 -22.50 13.53
CA ASP A 579 -46.11 -23.67 13.82
C ASP A 579 -46.11 -23.99 15.33
N ARG A 580 -44.96 -23.83 16.02
CA ARG A 580 -44.91 -23.85 17.50
C ARG A 580 -45.75 -22.76 18.17
N MET A 581 -45.96 -21.61 17.52
CA MET A 581 -46.88 -20.57 18.00
C MET A 581 -48.37 -20.86 17.70
N LYS A 582 -48.68 -21.91 16.92
CA LYS A 582 -50.06 -22.33 16.59
C LYS A 582 -50.51 -23.59 17.34
N SER A 583 -49.58 -24.38 17.87
CA SER A 583 -49.85 -25.48 18.79
C SER A 583 -49.43 -25.11 20.23
N PRO A 584 -50.36 -24.60 21.08
CA PRO A 584 -50.09 -24.38 22.50
C PRO A 584 -49.96 -25.70 23.29
#